data_AF-A0A945CKV5-F1
#
_entry.id   AF-A0A945CKV5-F1
#
_cell.length_a   1.000
_cell.length_b   1.000
_cell.length_c   1.000
_cell.angle_alpha   90.00
_cell.angle_beta   90.00
_cell.angle_gamma   90.00
#
_symmetry.space_group_name_H-M   'P 1'
#
loop_
_entity.id
_entity.type
_entity.pdbx_description
1 polymer ?
#
loop_
_entity_poly.entity_id
_entity_poly.type
_entity_poly.pdbx_seq_one_letter_code
_entity_poly.pdbx_strand_id
1 'polypeptide(L)'
;VLPFWVVVGTFIAAFFSNFVANPILYHYGILHTWSPGMSTIPTKIANDLDFWLSFGIGTSLVVAGAGLVLTFRSILKSRRERGSRRSALPDPPEGRGDMRIVPALGIWAVSTVLFVVLVYYLVPDFPWWITALFGFLWTPISSYIGARMIGLTGSPYGASIPYLKEASFYLSGYQGAAVWFAPLPIFDHGGMVPQFRQLELTRTTFGSIVKLSALTLVVMVVCSFIYWSAIWKLAPIPSAAYPFVQKMWPMHATFQAMWVKSTLPGGGSLIKEIIKWPYIFTGLGFGSAFYLLLAVTRAPTILFYGFIGGLGTFPHFAFPQFAGALLGRYYFRKRFGETRWRAYAPILLAGYSCGMGLIGMTAVGVVLISKAVSQIVY
;
A
#
# COMPACT_ATOMS: atom_id res chain seq x y z
N VAL A 1 -9.20 -0.18 -14.71
CA VAL A 1 -8.50 1.03 -14.19
C VAL A 1 -7.02 0.74 -13.97
N LEU A 2 -6.66 -0.40 -13.37
CA LEU A 2 -5.26 -0.84 -13.29
C LEU A 2 -4.68 -1.17 -14.68
N PRO A 3 -3.38 -0.93 -14.92
CA PRO A 3 -2.72 -1.32 -16.16
C PRO A 3 -2.76 -2.84 -16.35
N PHE A 4 -3.14 -3.30 -17.55
CA PHE A 4 -3.32 -4.74 -17.83
C PHE A 4 -2.10 -5.60 -17.47
N TRP A 5 -0.90 -5.14 -17.81
CA TRP A 5 0.34 -5.87 -17.57
C TRP A 5 0.72 -5.95 -16.09
N VAL A 6 0.29 -4.99 -15.26
CA VAL A 6 0.41 -5.11 -13.79
C VAL A 6 -0.44 -6.27 -13.31
N VAL A 7 -1.71 -6.33 -13.74
CA VAL A 7 -2.63 -7.40 -13.34
C VAL A 7 -2.14 -8.78 -13.80
N VAL A 8 -1.62 -8.86 -15.03
CA VAL A 8 -0.98 -10.09 -15.55
C VAL A 8 0.19 -10.50 -14.67
N GLY A 9 1.08 -9.56 -14.35
CA GLY A 9 2.21 -9.82 -13.44
C GLY A 9 1.74 -10.37 -12.09
N THR A 10 0.76 -9.72 -11.48
CA THR A 10 0.19 -10.13 -10.18
C THR A 10 -0.42 -11.53 -10.25
N PHE A 11 -1.14 -11.85 -11.32
CA PHE A 11 -1.69 -13.18 -11.55
C PHE A 11 -0.59 -14.24 -11.72
N ILE A 12 0.40 -14.00 -12.58
CA ILE A 12 1.49 -14.94 -12.81
C ILE A 12 2.25 -15.18 -11.51
N ALA A 13 2.54 -14.14 -10.74
CA ALA A 13 3.22 -14.27 -9.45
C ALA A 13 2.39 -15.03 -8.41
N ALA A 14 1.09 -14.72 -8.28
CA ALA A 14 0.21 -15.42 -7.35
C ALA A 14 0.05 -16.90 -7.74
N PHE A 15 -0.08 -17.19 -9.03
CA PHE A 15 -0.16 -18.56 -9.55
C PHE A 15 1.16 -19.31 -9.29
N PHE A 16 2.27 -18.74 -9.73
CA PHE A 16 3.59 -19.35 -9.58
C PHE A 16 3.96 -19.55 -8.12
N SER A 17 3.80 -18.55 -7.26
CA SER A 17 4.12 -18.66 -5.83
C SER A 17 3.32 -19.77 -5.14
N ASN A 18 2.01 -19.81 -5.35
CA ASN A 18 1.14 -20.74 -4.61
C ASN A 18 1.13 -22.17 -5.18
N PHE A 19 1.15 -22.33 -6.50
CA PHE A 19 0.95 -23.63 -7.15
C PHE A 19 2.23 -24.27 -7.71
N VAL A 20 3.31 -23.50 -7.88
CA VAL A 20 4.57 -24.01 -8.45
C VAL A 20 5.71 -23.92 -7.43
N ALA A 21 6.02 -22.72 -6.95
CA ALA A 21 7.13 -22.49 -6.04
C ALA A 21 6.90 -23.15 -4.68
N ASN A 22 5.74 -22.97 -4.04
CA ASN A 22 5.48 -23.57 -2.72
C ASN A 22 5.67 -25.10 -2.69
N PRO A 23 5.06 -25.89 -3.61
CA PRO A 23 5.32 -27.34 -3.66
C PRO A 23 6.79 -27.68 -3.86
N ILE A 24 7.49 -26.98 -4.76
CA ILE A 24 8.92 -27.20 -5.01
C ILE A 24 9.73 -26.92 -3.73
N LEU A 25 9.52 -25.76 -3.09
CA LEU A 25 10.22 -25.36 -1.88
C LEU A 25 9.95 -26.32 -0.71
N TYR A 26 8.75 -26.91 -0.64
CA TYR A 26 8.45 -27.97 0.32
C TYR A 26 9.27 -29.23 0.07
N HIS A 27 9.36 -29.70 -1.19
CA HIS A 27 10.16 -30.88 -1.53
C HIS A 27 11.67 -30.70 -1.29
N TYR A 28 12.18 -29.47 -1.42
CA TYR A 28 13.56 -29.13 -1.07
C TYR A 28 13.79 -28.89 0.44
N GLY A 29 12.78 -29.11 1.29
CA GLY A 29 12.88 -28.95 2.74
C GLY A 29 13.03 -27.50 3.22
N ILE A 30 12.75 -26.52 2.36
CA ILE A 30 12.84 -25.09 2.70
C ILE A 30 11.63 -24.68 3.55
N LEU A 31 10.43 -25.13 3.17
CA LEU A 31 9.17 -24.92 3.90
C LEU A 31 8.99 -26.02 4.96
N HIS A 32 9.75 -25.92 6.04
CA HIS A 32 9.81 -26.92 7.11
C HIS A 32 8.73 -26.69 8.18
N THR A 33 8.23 -25.46 8.32
CA THR A 33 7.18 -25.12 9.28
C THR A 33 5.80 -25.59 8.80
N TRP A 34 5.63 -25.82 7.49
CA TRP A 34 4.37 -26.29 6.92
C TRP A 34 4.19 -27.82 7.04
N SER A 35 2.97 -28.25 7.36
CA SER A 35 2.60 -29.66 7.43
C SER A 35 1.26 -29.94 6.75
N PRO A 36 1.06 -31.16 6.22
CA PRO A 36 -0.24 -31.58 5.71
C PRO A 36 -1.34 -31.41 6.76
N GLY A 37 -2.50 -30.88 6.37
CA GLY A 37 -3.63 -30.62 7.27
C GLY A 37 -3.72 -29.18 7.80
N MET A 38 -2.71 -28.33 7.58
CA MET A 38 -2.81 -26.91 7.89
C MET A 38 -3.87 -26.21 7.02
N SER A 39 -4.68 -25.36 7.65
CA SER A 39 -5.59 -24.47 6.92
C SER A 39 -4.82 -23.35 6.20
N THR A 40 -5.51 -22.60 5.33
CA THR A 40 -4.89 -21.59 4.45
C THR A 40 -4.13 -20.49 5.21
N ILE A 41 -4.60 -20.09 6.39
CA ILE A 41 -4.01 -19.00 7.19
C ILE A 41 -2.67 -19.42 7.83
N PRO A 42 -2.60 -20.49 8.64
CA PRO A 42 -1.32 -20.97 9.18
C PRO A 42 -0.36 -21.40 8.07
N THR A 43 -0.86 -21.96 6.96
CA THR A 43 -0.02 -22.25 5.77
C THR A 43 0.66 -20.98 5.25
N LYS A 44 -0.08 -19.88 5.17
CA LYS A 44 0.47 -18.61 4.71
C LYS A 44 1.53 -18.07 5.67
N ILE A 45 1.26 -18.10 6.97
CA ILE A 45 2.21 -17.63 7.99
C ILE A 45 3.50 -18.45 7.92
N ALA A 46 3.40 -19.78 7.87
CA ALA A 46 4.56 -20.67 7.76
C ALA A 46 5.40 -20.37 6.50
N ASN A 47 4.76 -20.31 5.33
CA ASN A 47 5.46 -20.07 4.08
C ASN A 47 6.12 -18.69 4.01
N ASP A 48 5.47 -17.68 4.59
CA ASP A 48 6.02 -16.32 4.66
C ASP A 48 7.24 -16.26 5.58
N LEU A 49 7.17 -16.85 6.78
CA LEU A 49 8.29 -16.88 7.72
C LEU A 49 9.47 -17.70 7.21
N ASP A 50 9.21 -18.83 6.55
CA ASP A 50 10.27 -19.74 6.09
C ASP A 50 11.03 -19.20 4.87
N PHE A 51 10.33 -18.53 3.94
CA PHE A 51 10.88 -18.14 2.63
C PHE A 51 10.40 -16.77 2.12
N TRP A 52 9.08 -16.54 1.98
CA TRP A 52 8.58 -15.40 1.19
C TRP A 52 8.88 -14.03 1.79
N LEU A 53 9.01 -13.92 3.11
CA LEU A 53 9.43 -12.69 3.77
C LEU A 53 10.85 -12.29 3.32
N SER A 54 11.79 -13.22 3.43
CA SER A 54 13.19 -12.99 3.04
C SER A 54 13.34 -12.75 1.54
N PHE A 55 12.67 -13.58 0.72
CA PHE A 55 12.65 -13.40 -0.74
C PHE A 55 12.00 -12.08 -1.16
N GLY A 56 10.90 -11.71 -0.49
CA GLY A 56 10.17 -10.47 -0.68
C GLY A 56 11.01 -9.23 -0.38
N ILE A 57 11.79 -9.25 0.71
CA ILE A 57 12.77 -8.18 1.02
C ILE A 57 13.77 -8.03 -0.14
N GLY A 58 14.35 -9.14 -0.63
CA GLY A 58 15.31 -9.12 -1.73
C GLY A 58 14.75 -8.50 -3.02
N THR A 59 13.56 -8.93 -3.45
CA THR A 59 12.90 -8.37 -4.64
C THR A 59 12.48 -6.90 -4.46
N SER A 60 12.11 -6.52 -3.24
CA SER A 60 11.75 -5.14 -2.89
C SER A 60 12.93 -4.17 -2.99
N LEU A 61 14.15 -4.61 -2.66
CA LEU A 61 15.36 -3.83 -2.87
C LEU A 61 15.61 -3.54 -4.36
N VAL A 62 15.26 -4.46 -5.25
CA VAL A 62 15.34 -4.23 -6.71
C VAL A 62 14.33 -3.17 -7.15
N VAL A 63 13.09 -3.23 -6.63
CA VAL A 63 12.07 -2.19 -6.90
C VAL A 63 12.55 -0.82 -6.42
N ALA A 64 13.09 -0.74 -5.20
CA ALA A 64 13.63 0.50 -4.64
C ALA A 64 14.81 1.02 -5.48
N GLY A 65 15.76 0.16 -5.85
CA GLY A 65 16.89 0.51 -6.70
C GLY A 65 16.46 0.99 -8.08
N ALA A 66 15.51 0.31 -8.73
CA ALA A 66 14.95 0.71 -10.02
C ALA A 66 14.23 2.08 -9.92
N GLY A 67 13.45 2.29 -8.86
CA GLY A 67 12.77 3.55 -8.58
C GLY A 67 13.75 4.71 -8.40
N LEU A 68 14.83 4.51 -7.65
CA LEU A 68 15.90 5.49 -7.47
C LEU A 68 16.60 5.79 -8.81
N VAL A 69 17.01 4.78 -9.57
CA VAL A 69 17.69 4.97 -10.87
C VAL A 69 16.81 5.72 -11.87
N LEU A 70 15.52 5.37 -11.96
CA LEU A 70 14.56 6.09 -12.81
C LEU A 70 14.43 7.54 -12.37
N THR A 71 14.35 7.79 -11.07
CA THR A 71 14.27 9.13 -10.50
C THR A 71 15.53 9.94 -10.82
N PHE A 72 16.72 9.42 -10.53
CA PHE A 72 17.99 10.07 -10.83
C PHE A 72 18.15 10.38 -12.33
N ARG A 73 17.89 9.41 -13.21
CA ARG A 73 17.92 9.61 -14.68
C ARG A 73 16.95 10.70 -15.11
N SER A 74 15.75 10.72 -14.53
CA SER A 74 14.73 11.71 -14.87
C SER A 74 15.08 13.12 -14.37
N ILE A 75 15.79 13.25 -13.24
CA ILE A 75 16.33 14.52 -12.74
C ILE A 75 17.46 15.01 -13.66
N LEU A 76 18.39 14.12 -14.02
CA LEU A 76 19.48 14.42 -14.95
C LEU A 76 18.97 14.87 -16.32
N LYS A 77 17.98 14.15 -16.87
CA LYS A 77 17.31 14.52 -18.13
C LYS A 77 16.61 15.87 -18.02
N SER A 78 15.86 16.11 -16.94
CA SER A 78 15.19 17.39 -16.71
C SER A 78 16.17 18.56 -16.55
N ARG A 79 17.35 18.35 -15.94
CA ARG A 79 18.43 19.36 -15.88
C ARG A 79 19.01 19.65 -17.27
N ARG A 80 19.16 18.63 -18.12
CA ARG A 80 19.65 18.76 -19.50
C ARG A 80 18.64 19.48 -20.40
N GLU A 81 17.35 19.20 -20.24
CA GLU A 81 16.25 19.86 -20.97
C GLU A 81 15.96 21.30 -20.46
N ARG A 82 16.26 21.59 -19.18
CA ARG A 82 16.22 22.96 -18.62
C ARG A 82 17.20 23.93 -19.29
N GLY A 83 18.22 23.41 -19.98
CA GLY A 83 19.12 24.23 -20.81
C GLY A 83 18.49 24.72 -22.12
N SER A 84 17.34 24.16 -22.56
CA SER A 84 16.71 24.47 -23.86
C SER A 84 15.30 25.06 -23.73
N ARG A 85 14.58 24.83 -22.64
CA ARG A 85 13.28 25.47 -22.37
C ARG A 85 13.19 25.96 -20.93
N ARG A 86 13.32 27.27 -20.74
CA ARG A 86 12.58 28.00 -19.69
C ARG A 86 11.09 27.96 -20.08
N SER A 87 10.45 26.80 -20.09
CA SER A 87 8.99 26.80 -20.02
C SER A 87 8.66 27.15 -18.58
N ALA A 88 8.25 28.39 -18.34
CA ALA A 88 7.50 28.72 -17.15
C ALA A 88 6.46 27.61 -16.94
N LEU A 89 6.38 27.08 -15.73
CA LEU A 89 5.23 26.25 -15.37
C LEU A 89 4.00 27.08 -15.78
N PRO A 90 3.06 26.54 -16.56
CA PRO A 90 1.85 27.26 -16.92
C PRO A 90 1.25 27.83 -15.64
N ASP A 91 0.90 29.12 -15.64
CA ASP A 91 0.26 29.71 -14.48
C ASP A 91 -0.98 28.89 -14.12
N PRO A 92 -1.20 28.60 -12.82
CA PRO A 92 -2.38 27.86 -12.41
C PRO A 92 -3.62 28.59 -12.95
N PRO A 93 -4.61 27.86 -13.50
CA PRO A 93 -5.75 28.48 -14.17
C PRO A 93 -6.48 29.45 -13.23
N GLU A 94 -6.84 30.62 -13.77
CA GLU A 94 -7.49 31.69 -13.02
C GLU A 94 -8.77 31.17 -12.33
N GLY A 95 -8.94 31.52 -11.04
CA GLY A 95 -10.14 31.17 -10.25
C GLY A 95 -10.08 29.89 -9.41
N ARG A 96 -8.99 29.11 -9.45
CA ARG A 96 -8.85 27.88 -8.64
C ARG A 96 -8.66 28.13 -7.13
N GLY A 97 -8.16 29.32 -6.77
CA GLY A 97 -7.93 29.71 -5.38
C GLY A 97 -6.77 28.94 -4.71
N ASP A 98 -5.75 28.58 -5.48
CA ASP A 98 -4.59 27.83 -4.98
C ASP A 98 -3.86 28.61 -3.87
N MET A 99 -3.50 27.90 -2.80
CA MET A 99 -2.70 28.49 -1.73
C MET A 99 -1.29 28.80 -2.26
N ARG A 100 -0.73 29.96 -1.87
CA ARG A 100 0.67 30.28 -2.15
C ARG A 100 1.58 29.16 -1.64
N ILE A 101 2.62 28.82 -2.40
CA ILE A 101 3.51 27.69 -2.09
C ILE A 101 4.19 27.87 -0.73
N VAL A 102 4.59 29.09 -0.39
CA VAL A 102 5.30 29.41 0.86
C VAL A 102 4.49 29.05 2.11
N PRO A 103 3.24 29.54 2.31
CA PRO A 103 2.45 29.16 3.47
C PRO A 103 2.02 27.68 3.44
N ALA A 104 1.86 27.06 2.27
CA ALA A 104 1.62 25.61 2.20
C ALA A 104 2.82 24.80 2.74
N LEU A 105 4.05 25.18 2.37
CA LEU A 105 5.27 24.60 2.93
C LEU A 105 5.41 24.90 4.42
N GLY A 106 4.99 26.09 4.87
CA GLY A 106 4.94 26.45 6.30
C GLY A 106 4.00 25.54 7.10
N ILE A 107 2.76 25.34 6.62
CA ILE A 107 1.78 24.44 7.25
C ILE A 107 2.33 23.01 7.30
N TRP A 108 2.90 22.53 6.20
CA TRP A 108 3.52 21.20 6.16
C TRP A 108 4.68 21.07 7.17
N ALA A 109 5.59 22.05 7.21
CA ALA A 109 6.72 22.04 8.13
C ALA A 109 6.22 22.04 9.59
N VAL A 110 5.28 22.92 9.93
CA VAL A 110 4.68 22.97 11.28
C VAL A 110 3.99 21.65 11.63
N SER A 111 3.19 21.10 10.73
CA SER A 111 2.53 19.80 10.95
C SER A 111 3.55 18.67 11.16
N THR A 112 4.63 18.66 10.38
CA THR A 112 5.70 17.67 10.49
C THR A 112 6.45 17.82 11.82
N VAL A 113 6.76 19.05 12.25
CA VAL A 113 7.33 19.32 13.58
C VAL A 113 6.40 18.79 14.68
N LEU A 114 5.09 19.05 14.59
CA LEU A 114 4.12 18.57 15.57
C LEU A 114 4.12 17.04 15.68
N PHE A 115 4.20 16.31 14.55
CA PHE A 115 4.36 14.86 14.57
C PHE A 115 5.69 14.41 15.21
N VAL A 116 6.80 15.07 14.88
CA VAL A 116 8.12 14.76 15.47
C VAL A 116 8.10 14.97 16.99
N VAL A 117 7.53 16.10 17.45
CA VAL A 117 7.39 16.42 18.89
C VAL A 117 6.43 15.43 19.57
N LEU A 118 5.33 15.07 18.93
CA LEU A 118 4.39 14.08 19.46
C LEU A 118 5.06 12.71 19.64
N VAL A 119 5.85 12.26 18.66
CA VAL A 119 6.59 10.99 18.79
C VAL A 119 7.68 11.08 19.86
N TYR A 120 8.38 12.21 19.97
CA TYR A 120 9.34 12.45 21.03
C TYR A 120 8.71 12.38 22.42
N TYR A 121 7.49 12.89 22.58
CA TYR A 121 6.74 12.81 23.84
C TYR A 121 6.22 11.40 24.13
N LEU A 122 5.70 10.70 23.12
CA LEU A 122 5.14 9.35 23.29
C LEU A 122 6.20 8.26 23.46
N VAL A 123 7.38 8.42 22.84
CA VAL A 123 8.46 7.44 22.81
C VAL A 123 9.81 8.16 22.96
N PRO A 124 10.17 8.63 24.18
CA PRO A 124 11.38 9.42 24.41
C PRO A 124 12.67 8.64 24.15
N ASP A 125 12.64 7.32 24.31
CA ASP A 125 13.77 6.42 24.07
C ASP A 125 14.11 6.25 22.58
N PHE A 126 13.19 6.63 21.68
CA PHE A 126 13.43 6.52 20.24
C PHE A 126 14.18 7.75 19.71
N PRO A 127 15.22 7.58 18.87
CA PRO A 127 15.99 8.72 18.37
C PRO A 127 15.13 9.68 17.51
N TRP A 128 14.90 10.89 18.02
CA TRP A 128 14.08 11.91 17.37
C TRP A 128 14.59 12.33 15.98
N TRP A 129 15.90 12.20 15.73
CA TRP A 129 16.47 12.53 14.43
C TRP A 129 15.99 11.58 13.32
N ILE A 130 15.65 10.33 13.64
CA ILE A 130 15.10 9.36 12.68
C ILE A 130 13.68 9.77 12.29
N THR A 131 12.87 10.21 13.26
CA THR A 131 11.51 10.67 12.98
C THR A 131 11.52 11.97 12.16
N ALA A 132 12.46 12.88 12.45
CA ALA A 132 12.69 14.07 11.67
C ALA A 132 13.16 13.75 10.24
N LEU A 133 14.07 12.78 10.07
CA LEU A 133 14.52 12.30 8.76
C LEU A 133 13.34 11.77 7.94
N PHE A 134 12.45 11.00 8.56
CA PHE A 134 11.26 10.50 7.88
C PHE A 134 10.30 11.61 7.45
N GLY A 135 10.05 12.57 8.32
CA GLY A 135 9.15 13.68 8.04
C GLY A 135 9.72 14.66 7.00
N PHE A 136 10.92 15.18 7.23
CA PHE A 136 11.48 16.27 6.43
C PHE A 136 12.21 15.82 5.16
N LEU A 137 12.82 14.63 5.17
CA LEU A 137 13.60 14.16 4.02
C LEU A 137 12.87 13.07 3.25
N TRP A 138 12.43 12.00 3.92
CA TRP A 138 11.85 10.86 3.25
C TRP A 138 10.48 11.17 2.64
N THR A 139 9.57 11.79 3.40
CA THR A 139 8.20 12.09 2.94
C THR A 139 8.17 12.94 1.66
N PRO A 140 8.96 14.03 1.50
CA PRO A 140 9.02 14.75 0.23
C PRO A 140 9.59 13.94 -0.93
N ILE A 141 10.62 13.12 -0.68
CA ILE A 141 11.22 12.25 -1.70
C ILE A 141 10.21 11.21 -2.17
N SER A 142 9.57 10.49 -1.24
CA SER A 142 8.55 9.47 -1.56
C SER A 142 7.38 10.10 -2.31
N SER A 143 6.90 11.26 -1.86
CA SER A 143 5.79 12.00 -2.48
C SER A 143 6.11 12.44 -3.91
N TYR A 144 7.35 12.88 -4.16
CA TYR A 144 7.81 13.25 -5.50
C TYR A 144 7.90 12.04 -6.44
N ILE A 145 8.47 10.93 -5.96
CA ILE A 145 8.55 9.68 -6.72
C ILE A 145 7.14 9.18 -7.02
N GLY A 146 6.25 9.17 -6.03
CA GLY A 146 4.83 8.80 -6.16
C GLY A 146 4.10 9.64 -7.19
N ALA A 147 4.20 10.97 -7.10
CA ALA A 147 3.60 11.89 -8.07
C ALA A 147 4.08 11.63 -9.50
N ARG A 148 5.40 11.42 -9.69
CA ARG A 148 5.95 11.09 -11.01
C ARG A 148 5.49 9.73 -11.51
N MET A 149 5.40 8.73 -10.64
CA MET A 149 4.96 7.40 -11.04
C MET A 149 3.49 7.40 -11.45
N ILE A 150 2.65 8.14 -10.73
CA ILE A 150 1.26 8.38 -11.14
C ILE A 150 1.23 9.09 -12.51
N GLY A 151 2.04 10.13 -12.71
CA GLY A 151 2.08 10.86 -13.98
C GLY A 151 2.57 10.05 -15.18
N LEU A 152 3.57 9.17 -14.99
CA LEU A 152 4.18 8.38 -16.07
C LEU A 152 3.45 7.07 -16.33
N THR A 153 2.98 6.39 -15.29
CA THR A 153 2.44 5.03 -15.37
C THR A 153 0.97 4.92 -14.96
N GLY A 154 0.34 6.01 -14.53
CA GLY A 154 -1.05 6.03 -14.08
C GLY A 154 -1.26 5.35 -12.73
N SER A 155 -0.18 5.07 -11.99
CA SER A 155 -0.22 4.35 -10.72
C SER A 155 0.96 4.69 -9.81
N PRO A 156 0.79 4.70 -8.47
CA PRO A 156 1.88 4.96 -7.53
C PRO A 156 2.84 3.78 -7.31
N TYR A 157 2.64 2.64 -8.01
CA TYR A 157 3.49 1.45 -7.82
C TYR A 157 4.99 1.77 -8.03
N GLY A 158 5.81 1.44 -7.04
CA GLY A 158 7.26 1.68 -7.03
C GLY A 158 7.72 2.90 -6.22
N ALA A 159 6.81 3.70 -5.66
CA ALA A 159 7.15 4.86 -4.82
C ALA A 159 7.38 4.51 -3.35
N SER A 160 6.70 3.48 -2.83
CA SER A 160 6.93 2.98 -1.48
C SER A 160 8.08 1.97 -1.48
N ILE A 161 9.08 2.20 -0.63
CA ILE A 161 10.11 1.22 -0.32
C ILE A 161 9.53 0.24 0.71
N PRO A 162 9.34 -1.05 0.36
CA PRO A 162 8.85 -2.03 1.32
C PRO A 162 9.83 -2.20 2.47
N TYR A 163 9.30 -2.45 3.67
CA TYR A 163 10.05 -2.68 4.90
C TYR A 163 10.96 -1.53 5.37
N LEU A 164 10.81 -0.31 4.82
CA LEU A 164 11.64 0.83 5.24
C LEU A 164 11.45 1.16 6.72
N LYS A 165 10.21 1.16 7.21
CA LYS A 165 9.87 1.43 8.62
C LYS A 165 10.51 0.36 9.52
N GLU A 166 10.30 -0.90 9.17
CA GLU A 166 10.78 -2.09 9.88
C GLU A 166 12.31 -2.11 9.96
N ALA A 167 12.99 -1.86 8.83
CA ALA A 167 14.44 -1.82 8.75
C ALA A 167 15.03 -0.68 9.59
N SER A 168 14.44 0.52 9.53
CA SER A 168 14.92 1.66 10.31
C SER A 168 14.77 1.46 11.81
N PHE A 169 13.71 0.80 12.28
CA PHE A 169 13.56 0.47 13.71
C PHE A 169 14.55 -0.57 14.18
N TYR A 170 14.80 -1.59 13.35
CA TYR A 170 15.77 -2.61 13.68
C TYR A 170 17.20 -2.04 13.72
N LEU A 171 17.56 -1.20 12.74
CA LEU A 171 18.88 -0.59 12.62
C LEU A 171 19.11 0.59 13.59
N SER A 172 18.05 1.19 14.15
CA SER A 172 18.20 2.28 15.12
C SER A 172 18.74 1.81 16.48
N GLY A 173 18.77 0.51 16.74
CA GLY A 173 19.17 -0.06 18.02
C GLY A 173 18.13 0.11 19.13
N TYR A 174 16.95 0.66 18.82
CA TYR A 174 15.88 0.91 19.78
C TYR A 174 15.36 -0.40 20.38
N GLN A 175 15.20 -0.41 21.71
CA GLN A 175 14.66 -1.54 22.45
C GLN A 175 13.27 -1.19 23.02
N GLY A 176 12.21 -1.74 22.44
CA GLY A 176 10.84 -1.55 22.92
C GLY A 176 9.78 -1.76 21.85
N ALA A 177 8.51 -1.85 22.28
CA ALA A 177 7.37 -2.00 21.38
C ALA A 177 6.73 -0.65 20.99
N ALA A 178 6.91 0.40 21.79
CA ALA A 178 6.14 1.64 21.68
C ALA A 178 6.27 2.33 20.30
N VAL A 179 7.46 2.32 19.69
CA VAL A 179 7.71 2.92 18.37
C VAL A 179 6.82 2.34 17.26
N TRP A 180 6.42 1.06 17.38
CA TRP A 180 5.59 0.40 16.38
C TRP A 180 4.17 0.95 16.32
N PHE A 181 3.70 1.50 17.44
CA PHE A 181 2.37 2.10 17.60
C PHE A 181 2.41 3.64 17.53
N ALA A 182 3.59 4.24 17.42
CA ALA A 182 3.75 5.68 17.34
C ALA A 182 3.33 6.25 15.96
N PRO A 183 2.72 7.45 15.91
CA PRO A 183 2.29 8.08 14.66
C PRO A 183 3.46 8.74 13.92
N LEU A 184 4.30 7.93 13.28
CA LEU A 184 5.47 8.43 12.56
C LEU A 184 5.12 9.13 11.25
N PRO A 185 5.83 10.23 10.90
CA PRO A 185 5.58 10.99 9.69
C PRO A 185 6.21 10.30 8.45
N ILE A 186 5.71 9.12 8.09
CA ILE A 186 6.09 8.38 6.87
C ILE A 186 4.91 8.48 5.89
N PHE A 187 4.70 9.67 5.34
CA PHE A 187 3.56 9.95 4.47
C PHE A 187 3.94 9.87 2.98
N ASP A 188 2.94 9.65 2.12
CA ASP A 188 3.04 9.80 0.67
C ASP A 188 1.91 10.73 0.20
N HIS A 189 2.28 11.92 -0.24
CA HIS A 189 1.36 12.93 -0.78
C HIS A 189 1.29 12.93 -2.31
N GLY A 190 1.94 11.97 -2.99
CA GLY A 190 1.94 11.86 -4.46
C GLY A 190 0.53 11.70 -5.04
N GLY A 191 -0.37 11.05 -4.30
CA GLY A 191 -1.79 10.93 -4.65
C GLY A 191 -2.58 12.24 -4.68
N MET A 192 -2.06 13.33 -4.11
CA MET A 192 -2.73 14.64 -4.14
C MET A 192 -2.58 15.32 -5.51
N VAL A 193 -1.50 15.05 -6.25
CA VAL A 193 -1.26 15.65 -7.58
C VAL A 193 -2.39 15.37 -8.59
N PRO A 194 -2.88 14.13 -8.78
CA PRO A 194 -4.03 13.89 -9.65
C PRO A 194 -5.31 14.53 -9.11
N GLN A 195 -5.50 14.67 -7.78
CA GLN A 195 -6.66 15.38 -7.22
C GLN A 195 -6.64 16.87 -7.58
N PHE A 196 -5.46 17.49 -7.53
CA PHE A 196 -5.28 18.83 -8.05
C PHE A 196 -5.68 18.87 -9.53
N ARG A 197 -5.22 17.94 -10.37
CA ARG A 197 -5.68 17.92 -11.79
C ARG A 197 -7.20 17.74 -11.92
N GLN A 198 -7.83 16.97 -11.02
CA GLN A 198 -9.29 16.84 -11.00
C GLN A 198 -9.98 18.18 -10.70
N LEU A 199 -9.51 18.94 -9.70
CA LEU A 199 -10.04 20.27 -9.37
C LEU A 199 -10.10 21.20 -10.60
N GLU A 200 -9.03 21.19 -11.38
CA GLU A 200 -8.93 21.99 -12.60
C GLU A 200 -9.98 21.55 -13.64
N LEU A 201 -10.11 20.24 -13.86
CA LEU A 201 -11.07 19.68 -14.82
C LEU A 201 -12.52 19.92 -14.40
N THR A 202 -12.82 19.89 -13.09
CA THR A 202 -14.16 20.10 -12.55
C THR A 202 -14.46 21.56 -12.23
N ARG A 203 -13.51 22.48 -12.45
CA ARG A 203 -13.61 23.90 -12.10
C ARG A 203 -14.02 24.13 -10.64
N THR A 204 -13.54 23.29 -9.75
CA THR A 204 -13.79 23.41 -8.30
C THR A 204 -12.62 24.10 -7.62
N THR A 205 -12.92 24.86 -6.56
CA THR A 205 -11.90 25.65 -5.85
C THR A 205 -11.22 24.83 -4.76
N PHE A 206 -9.97 25.16 -4.45
CA PHE A 206 -9.22 24.54 -3.35
C PHE A 206 -9.96 24.69 -2.00
N GLY A 207 -10.54 25.87 -1.76
CA GLY A 207 -11.34 26.13 -0.55
C GLY A 207 -12.53 25.18 -0.37
N SER A 208 -13.15 24.73 -1.47
CA SER A 208 -14.25 23.75 -1.41
C SER A 208 -13.76 22.37 -0.95
N ILE A 209 -12.56 21.94 -1.36
CA ILE A 209 -11.96 20.70 -0.82
C ILE A 209 -11.70 20.85 0.67
N VAL A 210 -11.12 21.96 1.12
CA VAL A 210 -10.83 22.17 2.55
C VAL A 210 -12.11 22.14 3.38
N LYS A 211 -13.18 22.82 2.92
CA LYS A 211 -14.50 22.79 3.56
C LYS A 211 -15.09 21.39 3.58
N LEU A 212 -15.00 20.66 2.47
CA LEU A 212 -15.44 19.27 2.37
C LEU A 212 -14.68 18.38 3.36
N SER A 213 -13.35 18.44 3.39
CA SER A 213 -12.53 17.67 4.33
C SER A 213 -12.86 17.98 5.78
N ALA A 214 -13.07 19.25 6.14
CA ALA A 214 -13.47 19.64 7.49
C ALA A 214 -14.86 19.10 7.86
N LEU A 215 -15.85 19.25 6.98
CA LEU A 215 -17.20 18.72 7.20
C LEU A 215 -17.18 17.19 7.30
N THR A 216 -16.49 16.51 6.38
CA THR A 216 -16.35 15.06 6.38
C THR A 216 -15.65 14.57 7.65
N LEU A 217 -14.62 15.27 8.15
CA LEU A 217 -13.97 14.92 9.40
C LEU A 217 -14.94 14.98 10.58
N VAL A 218 -15.71 16.08 10.72
CA VAL A 218 -16.69 16.25 11.80
C VAL A 218 -17.74 15.15 11.75
N VAL A 219 -18.35 14.93 10.58
CA VAL A 219 -19.36 13.89 10.38
C VAL A 219 -18.78 12.50 10.65
N MET A 220 -17.58 12.21 10.12
CA MET A 220 -16.93 10.91 10.33
C MET A 220 -16.63 10.65 11.79
N VAL A 221 -16.13 11.64 12.55
CA VAL A 221 -15.82 11.47 13.98
C VAL A 221 -17.11 11.12 14.74
N VAL A 222 -18.17 11.92 14.58
CA VAL A 222 -19.45 11.70 15.28
C VAL A 222 -20.06 10.35 14.89
N CYS A 223 -20.19 10.07 13.58
CA CYS A 223 -20.78 8.82 13.11
C CYS A 223 -19.93 7.60 13.46
N SER A 224 -18.59 7.71 13.47
CA SER A 224 -17.71 6.61 13.87
C SER A 224 -17.94 6.22 15.33
N PHE A 225 -18.06 7.18 16.25
CA PHE A 225 -18.33 6.86 17.66
C PHE A 225 -19.66 6.14 17.84
N ILE A 226 -20.72 6.59 17.14
CA ILE A 226 -22.04 5.94 17.18
C ILE A 226 -21.95 4.51 16.65
N TYR A 227 -21.32 4.34 15.49
CA TYR A 227 -21.25 3.05 14.80
C TYR A 227 -20.37 2.04 15.56
N TRP A 228 -19.20 2.47 16.04
CA TRP A 228 -18.35 1.63 16.89
C TRP A 228 -19.10 1.23 18.17
N SER A 229 -19.78 2.17 18.84
CA SER A 229 -20.58 1.85 20.04
C SER A 229 -21.64 0.77 19.76
N ALA A 230 -22.32 0.83 18.61
CA ALA A 230 -23.31 -0.17 18.22
C ALA A 230 -22.69 -1.55 17.95
N ILE A 231 -21.58 -1.60 17.20
CA ILE A 231 -20.88 -2.87 16.90
C ILE A 231 -20.38 -3.54 18.18
N TRP A 232 -19.75 -2.78 19.09
CA TRP A 232 -19.23 -3.32 20.34
C TRP A 232 -20.32 -3.86 21.27
N LYS A 233 -21.55 -3.34 21.19
CA LYS A 233 -22.71 -3.82 21.96
C LYS A 233 -23.36 -5.06 21.36
N LEU A 234 -23.18 -5.34 20.07
CA LEU A 234 -23.88 -6.42 19.38
C LEU A 234 -23.30 -7.80 19.68
N ALA A 235 -21.98 -7.91 19.71
CA ALA A 235 -21.27 -9.12 20.08
C ALA A 235 -19.81 -8.78 20.45
N PRO A 236 -19.15 -9.60 21.28
CA PRO A 236 -17.72 -9.48 21.51
C PRO A 236 -16.92 -9.55 20.19
N ILE A 237 -15.85 -8.77 20.09
CA ILE A 237 -14.90 -8.81 18.98
C ILE A 237 -13.59 -9.39 19.51
N PRO A 238 -13.00 -10.45 18.92
CA PRO A 238 -13.50 -11.27 17.81
C PRO A 238 -14.54 -12.33 18.25
N SER A 239 -15.51 -12.64 17.39
CA SER A 239 -16.48 -13.73 17.60
C SER A 239 -17.01 -14.29 16.28
N ALA A 240 -17.78 -15.38 16.33
CA ALA A 240 -18.45 -15.96 15.15
C ALA A 240 -19.43 -14.99 14.47
N ALA A 241 -19.90 -13.95 15.17
CA ALA A 241 -20.69 -12.87 14.58
C ALA A 241 -19.88 -12.02 13.58
N TYR A 242 -18.54 -12.05 13.68
CA TYR A 242 -17.62 -11.32 12.82
C TYR A 242 -16.59 -12.25 12.15
N PRO A 243 -16.99 -13.11 11.18
CA PRO A 243 -16.13 -14.17 10.63
C PRO A 243 -14.83 -13.67 9.98
N PHE A 244 -14.87 -12.50 9.32
CA PHE A 244 -13.70 -11.91 8.70
C PHE A 244 -12.66 -11.50 9.76
N VAL A 245 -13.11 -10.80 10.80
CA VAL A 245 -12.28 -10.36 11.93
C VAL A 245 -11.69 -11.57 12.65
N GLN A 246 -12.53 -12.56 12.97
CA GLN A 246 -12.12 -13.79 13.66
C GLN A 246 -11.01 -14.54 12.91
N LYS A 247 -11.04 -14.56 11.57
CA LYS A 247 -10.04 -15.26 10.75
C LYS A 247 -8.82 -14.40 10.45
N MET A 248 -9.00 -13.15 10.05
CA MET A 248 -7.92 -12.31 9.52
C MET A 248 -7.14 -11.56 10.61
N TRP A 249 -7.77 -11.13 11.69
CA TRP A 249 -7.05 -10.39 12.74
C TRP A 249 -5.95 -11.21 13.40
N PRO A 250 -6.14 -12.50 13.74
CA PRO A 250 -5.04 -13.31 14.27
C PRO A 250 -3.86 -13.36 13.30
N MET A 251 -4.10 -13.52 11.99
CA MET A 251 -3.05 -13.50 10.97
C MET A 251 -2.29 -12.17 10.98
N HIS A 252 -3.00 -11.04 10.92
CA HIS A 252 -2.37 -9.72 10.94
C HIS A 252 -1.62 -9.45 12.25
N ALA A 253 -2.20 -9.85 13.38
CA ALA A 253 -1.58 -9.75 14.69
C ALA A 253 -0.30 -10.59 14.80
N THR A 254 -0.27 -11.80 14.21
CA THR A 254 0.95 -12.62 14.17
C THR A 254 2.08 -11.93 13.40
N PHE A 255 1.79 -11.40 12.20
CA PHE A 255 2.81 -10.67 11.43
C PHE A 255 3.26 -9.38 12.12
N GLN A 256 2.32 -8.63 12.71
CA GLN A 256 2.65 -7.42 13.45
C GLN A 256 3.47 -7.76 14.70
N ALA A 257 3.11 -8.80 15.45
CA ALA A 257 3.84 -9.23 16.64
C ALA A 257 5.24 -9.74 16.30
N MET A 258 5.43 -10.42 15.16
CA MET A 258 6.74 -10.83 14.68
C MET A 258 7.66 -9.61 14.51
N TRP A 259 7.16 -8.56 13.85
CA TRP A 259 7.91 -7.31 13.71
C TRP A 259 8.06 -6.58 15.04
N VAL A 260 7.06 -6.49 15.90
CA VAL A 260 7.21 -5.84 17.22
C VAL A 260 8.25 -6.55 18.10
N LYS A 261 8.30 -7.89 18.04
CA LYS A 261 9.30 -8.67 18.76
C LYS A 261 10.73 -8.40 18.28
N SER A 262 10.92 -7.87 17.07
CA SER A 262 12.25 -7.54 16.53
C SER A 262 13.06 -6.59 17.42
N THR A 263 12.38 -5.64 18.04
CA THR A 263 12.97 -4.58 18.86
C THR A 263 12.86 -4.88 20.34
N LEU A 264 12.37 -6.04 20.76
CA LEU A 264 12.36 -6.42 22.19
C LEU A 264 13.70 -7.06 22.61
N PRO A 265 14.07 -7.02 23.90
CA PRO A 265 15.25 -7.71 24.40
C PRO A 265 15.21 -9.20 24.04
N GLY A 266 16.25 -9.70 23.37
CA GLY A 266 16.29 -11.08 22.85
C GLY A 266 15.57 -11.29 21.51
N GLY A 267 14.89 -10.28 20.97
CA GLY A 267 14.23 -10.32 19.67
C GLY A 267 15.16 -10.43 18.47
N GLY A 268 16.40 -9.98 18.63
CA GLY A 268 17.41 -10.04 17.57
C GLY A 268 17.76 -11.46 17.12
N SER A 269 17.64 -12.48 17.98
CA SER A 269 17.82 -13.89 17.58
C SER A 269 16.65 -14.39 16.74
N LEU A 270 15.41 -14.07 17.14
CA LEU A 270 14.19 -14.45 16.42
C LEU A 270 14.19 -13.91 14.98
N ILE A 271 14.57 -12.65 14.79
CA ILE A 271 14.65 -12.10 13.42
C ILE A 271 15.77 -12.76 12.64
N LYS A 272 16.94 -13.03 13.24
CA LYS A 272 18.05 -13.66 12.52
C LYS A 272 17.67 -15.05 12.01
N GLU A 273 16.79 -15.75 12.71
CA GLU A 273 16.24 -17.04 12.29
C GLU A 273 15.21 -16.90 11.16
N ILE A 274 14.38 -15.85 11.21
CA ILE A 274 13.31 -15.57 10.24
C ILE A 274 13.85 -14.92 8.95
N ILE A 275 14.77 -13.95 9.07
CA ILE A 275 15.40 -13.22 7.97
C ILE A 275 16.66 -13.95 7.54
N LYS A 276 16.53 -14.73 6.47
CA LYS A 276 17.59 -15.56 5.91
C LYS A 276 18.25 -14.80 4.76
N TRP A 277 19.48 -14.34 4.99
CA TRP A 277 20.29 -13.67 3.98
C TRP A 277 20.40 -14.41 2.64
N PRO A 278 20.56 -15.76 2.60
CA PRO A 278 20.58 -16.47 1.32
C PRO A 278 19.32 -16.22 0.49
N TYR A 279 18.14 -16.19 1.12
CA TYR A 279 16.88 -15.96 0.43
C TYR A 279 16.65 -14.50 0.04
N ILE A 280 17.26 -13.55 0.76
CA ILE A 280 17.32 -12.15 0.32
C ILE A 280 18.15 -12.04 -0.96
N PHE A 281 19.33 -12.66 -1.00
CA PHE A 281 20.19 -12.61 -2.18
C PHE A 281 19.59 -13.35 -3.38
N THR A 282 18.91 -14.47 -3.17
CA THR A 282 18.17 -15.13 -4.27
C THR A 282 17.02 -14.26 -4.76
N GLY A 283 16.28 -13.59 -3.87
CA GLY A 283 15.25 -12.62 -4.23
C GLY A 283 15.79 -11.44 -5.02
N LEU A 284 16.93 -10.88 -4.60
CA LEU A 284 17.62 -9.79 -5.30
C LEU A 284 18.13 -10.23 -6.67
N GLY A 285 18.76 -11.40 -6.75
CA GLY A 285 19.27 -11.99 -7.99
C GLY A 285 18.13 -12.28 -8.97
N PHE A 286 17.07 -12.94 -8.51
CA PHE A 286 15.88 -13.21 -9.30
C PHE A 286 15.21 -11.92 -9.77
N GLY A 287 14.97 -10.96 -8.87
CA GLY A 287 14.33 -9.70 -9.20
C GLY A 287 15.13 -8.90 -10.23
N SER A 288 16.45 -8.84 -10.07
CA SER A 288 17.35 -8.14 -11.00
C SER A 288 17.39 -8.82 -12.36
N ALA A 289 17.55 -10.15 -12.39
CA ALA A 289 17.56 -10.93 -13.63
C ALA A 289 16.22 -10.81 -14.36
N PHE A 290 15.09 -10.87 -13.64
CA PHE A 290 13.77 -10.73 -14.22
C PHE A 290 13.52 -9.34 -14.78
N TYR A 291 13.93 -8.27 -14.06
CA TYR A 291 13.85 -6.90 -14.56
C TYR A 291 14.71 -6.70 -15.81
N LEU A 292 15.96 -7.21 -15.79
CA LEU A 292 16.87 -7.14 -16.93
C LEU A 292 16.35 -7.91 -18.14
N LEU A 293 15.80 -9.11 -17.93
CA LEU A 293 15.18 -9.89 -18.99
C LEU A 293 14.05 -9.12 -19.66
N LEU A 294 13.16 -8.49 -18.88
CA LEU A 294 12.08 -7.66 -19.42
C LEU A 294 12.63 -6.44 -20.16
N ALA A 295 13.69 -5.80 -19.64
CA ALA A 295 14.31 -4.65 -20.29
C ALA A 295 14.99 -5.01 -21.62
N VAL A 296 15.72 -6.13 -21.69
CA VAL A 296 16.44 -6.61 -22.88
C VAL A 296 15.45 -7.06 -23.96
N THR A 297 14.41 -7.80 -23.56
CA THR A 297 13.35 -8.24 -24.48
C THR A 297 12.39 -7.12 -24.90
N ARG A 298 12.57 -5.90 -24.36
CA ARG A 298 11.68 -4.75 -24.54
C ARG A 298 10.22 -5.05 -24.16
N ALA A 299 10.03 -6.00 -23.26
CA ALA A 299 8.73 -6.30 -22.69
C ALA A 299 8.27 -5.18 -21.73
N PRO A 300 6.96 -5.05 -21.47
CA PRO A 300 6.45 -4.02 -20.56
C PRO A 300 7.03 -4.18 -19.14
N THR A 301 7.94 -3.29 -18.74
CA THR A 301 8.57 -3.31 -17.41
C THR A 301 7.56 -3.13 -16.28
N ILE A 302 6.36 -2.60 -16.57
CA ILE A 302 5.28 -2.50 -15.58
C ILE A 302 4.79 -3.88 -15.10
N LEU A 303 5.02 -4.94 -15.88
CA LEU A 303 4.75 -6.33 -15.50
C LEU A 303 5.57 -6.74 -14.27
N PHE A 304 6.83 -6.29 -14.19
CA PHE A 304 7.71 -6.53 -13.05
C PHE A 304 7.08 -6.10 -11.73
N TYR A 305 6.57 -4.87 -11.67
CA TYR A 305 5.95 -4.33 -10.46
C TYR A 305 4.69 -5.09 -10.06
N GLY A 306 3.88 -5.50 -11.04
CA GLY A 306 2.72 -6.37 -10.80
C GLY A 306 3.14 -7.74 -10.26
N PHE A 307 4.20 -8.32 -10.82
CA PHE A 307 4.75 -9.60 -10.39
C PHE A 307 5.25 -9.53 -8.95
N ILE A 308 6.11 -8.57 -8.61
CA ILE A 308 6.60 -8.41 -7.24
C ILE A 308 5.42 -8.21 -6.26
N GLY A 309 4.45 -7.38 -6.62
CA GLY A 309 3.25 -7.17 -5.79
C GLY A 309 2.32 -8.38 -5.65
N GLY A 310 2.46 -9.40 -6.51
CA GLY A 310 1.68 -10.64 -6.44
C GLY A 310 2.38 -11.78 -5.73
N LEU A 311 3.68 -11.68 -5.46
CA LEU A 311 4.43 -12.73 -4.76
C LEU A 311 3.93 -12.89 -3.34
N GLY A 312 3.66 -14.14 -2.94
CA GLY A 312 3.13 -14.43 -1.62
C GLY A 312 1.77 -13.76 -1.39
N THR A 313 0.99 -13.42 -2.42
CA THR A 313 -0.41 -13.00 -2.21
C THR A 313 -1.35 -14.20 -2.28
N PHE A 314 -2.54 -14.07 -1.70
CA PHE A 314 -3.53 -15.14 -1.83
C PHE A 314 -4.14 -15.15 -3.24
N PRO A 315 -4.32 -16.34 -3.85
CA PRO A 315 -4.88 -16.46 -5.20
C PRO A 315 -6.25 -15.77 -5.38
N HIS A 316 -7.10 -15.77 -4.35
CA HIS A 316 -8.43 -15.18 -4.42
C HIS A 316 -8.43 -13.66 -4.63
N PHE A 317 -7.32 -12.95 -4.38
CA PHE A 317 -7.19 -11.54 -4.74
C PHE A 317 -6.78 -11.36 -6.22
N ALA A 318 -5.85 -12.18 -6.72
CA ALA A 318 -5.29 -12.01 -8.05
C ALA A 318 -6.17 -12.57 -9.18
N PHE A 319 -6.84 -13.70 -8.95
CA PHE A 319 -7.58 -14.41 -10.00
C PHE A 319 -8.82 -13.63 -10.47
N PRO A 320 -9.71 -13.14 -9.59
CA PRO A 320 -10.85 -12.32 -10.02
C PRO A 320 -10.40 -11.02 -10.71
N GLN A 321 -9.32 -10.42 -10.21
CA GLN A 321 -8.74 -9.22 -10.82
C GLN A 321 -8.27 -9.49 -12.25
N PHE A 322 -7.62 -10.63 -12.49
CA PHE A 322 -7.20 -11.07 -13.81
C PHE A 322 -8.38 -11.40 -14.72
N ALA A 323 -9.39 -12.10 -14.22
CA ALA A 323 -10.63 -12.35 -14.96
C ALA A 323 -11.30 -11.04 -15.40
N GLY A 324 -11.40 -10.06 -14.50
CA GLY A 324 -11.90 -8.73 -14.82
C GLY A 324 -11.04 -7.99 -15.86
N ALA A 325 -9.71 -8.14 -15.80
CA ALA A 325 -8.81 -7.57 -16.78
C ALA A 325 -8.94 -8.22 -18.17
N LEU A 326 -9.15 -9.54 -18.24
CA LEU A 326 -9.42 -10.27 -19.49
C LEU A 326 -10.75 -9.85 -20.10
N LEU A 327 -11.83 -9.79 -19.31
CA LEU A 327 -13.14 -9.31 -19.76
C LEU A 327 -13.05 -7.88 -20.27
N GLY A 328 -12.37 -6.99 -19.52
CA GLY A 328 -12.13 -5.61 -19.92
C GLY A 328 -11.38 -5.50 -21.25
N ARG A 329 -10.32 -6.29 -21.44
CA ARG A 329 -9.44 -6.19 -22.62
C ARG A 329 -10.00 -6.88 -23.86
N TYR A 330 -10.59 -8.06 -23.73
CA TYR A 330 -10.96 -8.89 -24.86
C TYR A 330 -12.45 -8.83 -25.21
N TYR A 331 -13.32 -8.65 -24.23
CA TYR A 331 -14.76 -8.58 -24.47
C TYR A 331 -15.26 -7.14 -24.58
N PHE A 332 -15.10 -6.35 -23.51
CA PHE A 332 -15.68 -5.00 -23.45
C PHE A 332 -15.01 -4.00 -24.40
N ARG A 333 -13.68 -4.07 -24.53
CA ARG A 333 -12.95 -3.22 -25.51
C ARG A 333 -13.38 -3.51 -26.95
N LYS A 334 -13.65 -4.78 -27.31
CA LYS A 334 -14.14 -5.14 -28.65
C LYS A 334 -15.60 -4.71 -28.86
N ARG A 335 -16.44 -4.88 -27.84
CA ARG A 335 -17.88 -4.56 -27.93
C ARG A 335 -18.19 -3.07 -27.96
N PHE A 336 -17.51 -2.27 -27.15
CA PHE A 336 -17.82 -0.84 -26.98
C PHE A 336 -16.86 0.10 -27.72
N GLY A 337 -15.77 -0.44 -28.27
CA GLY A 337 -14.68 0.34 -28.82
C GLY A 337 -13.71 0.86 -27.74
N GLU A 338 -12.46 1.07 -28.11
CA GLU A 338 -11.38 1.34 -27.16
C GLU A 338 -11.56 2.66 -26.40
N THR A 339 -11.86 3.74 -27.11
CA THR A 339 -11.98 5.08 -26.50
C THR A 339 -13.16 5.13 -25.53
N ARG A 340 -14.32 4.59 -25.92
CA ARG A 340 -15.51 4.56 -25.07
C ARG A 340 -15.32 3.67 -23.86
N TRP A 341 -14.74 2.47 -24.02
CA TRP A 341 -14.49 1.59 -22.89
C TRP A 341 -13.51 2.19 -21.86
N ARG A 342 -12.44 2.85 -22.33
CA ARG A 342 -11.51 3.55 -21.44
C ARG A 342 -12.18 4.65 -20.63
N ALA A 343 -13.19 5.34 -21.17
CA ALA A 343 -13.99 6.33 -20.44
C ALA A 343 -15.02 5.68 -19.50
N TYR A 344 -15.65 4.58 -19.89
CA TYR A 344 -16.68 3.90 -19.09
C TYR A 344 -16.11 3.11 -17.92
N ALA A 345 -14.93 2.50 -18.05
CA ALA A 345 -14.40 1.63 -17.01
C ALA A 345 -14.19 2.33 -15.64
N PRO A 346 -13.65 3.57 -15.56
CA PRO A 346 -13.61 4.31 -14.30
C PRO A 346 -14.99 4.66 -13.74
N ILE A 347 -15.95 5.02 -14.61
CA ILE A 347 -17.33 5.36 -14.21
C ILE A 347 -18.03 4.14 -13.62
N LEU A 348 -17.88 2.98 -14.26
CA LEU A 348 -18.42 1.71 -13.78
C LEU A 348 -17.82 1.34 -12.42
N LEU A 349 -16.51 1.49 -12.25
CA LEU A 349 -15.84 1.25 -10.97
C LEU A 349 -16.38 2.20 -9.88
N ALA A 350 -16.51 3.49 -10.17
CA ALA A 350 -17.03 4.47 -9.22
C ALA A 350 -18.49 4.15 -8.83
N GLY A 351 -19.33 3.82 -9.81
CA GLY A 351 -20.72 3.43 -9.58
C GLY A 351 -20.84 2.15 -8.76
N TYR A 352 -20.05 1.12 -9.08
CA TYR A 352 -20.02 -0.13 -8.32
C TYR A 352 -19.55 0.08 -6.88
N SER A 353 -18.45 0.83 -6.68
CA SER A 353 -17.94 1.14 -5.34
C SER A 353 -18.95 1.92 -4.50
N CYS A 354 -19.63 2.90 -5.10
CA CYS A 354 -20.71 3.63 -4.44
C CYS A 354 -21.88 2.71 -4.06
N GLY A 355 -22.34 1.88 -5.00
CA GLY A 355 -23.42 0.91 -4.76
C GLY A 355 -23.08 -0.12 -3.68
N MET A 356 -21.86 -0.66 -3.70
CA MET A 356 -21.36 -1.56 -2.64
C MET A 356 -21.34 -0.88 -1.27
N GLY A 357 -20.93 0.39 -1.21
CA GLY A 357 -20.97 1.17 0.03
C GLY A 357 -22.40 1.36 0.55
N LEU A 358 -23.33 1.78 -0.31
CA LEU A 358 -24.74 1.98 0.05
C LEU A 358 -25.41 0.69 0.51
N ILE A 359 -25.31 -0.39 -0.29
CA ILE A 359 -25.89 -1.69 0.05
C ILE A 359 -25.24 -2.24 1.32
N GLY A 360 -23.92 -2.09 1.48
CA GLY A 360 -23.20 -2.50 2.69
C GLY A 360 -23.72 -1.78 3.94
N MET A 361 -23.91 -0.46 3.87
CA MET A 361 -24.48 0.32 4.98
C MET A 361 -25.92 -0.10 5.29
N THR A 362 -26.75 -0.29 4.27
CA THR A 362 -28.13 -0.75 4.46
C THR A 362 -28.17 -2.14 5.08
N ALA A 363 -27.35 -3.08 4.59
CA ALA A 363 -27.27 -4.44 5.12
C ALA A 363 -26.82 -4.44 6.58
N VAL A 364 -25.79 -3.66 6.94
CA VAL A 364 -25.39 -3.55 8.35
C VAL A 364 -26.50 -2.89 9.18
N GLY A 365 -27.15 -1.84 8.68
CA GLY A 365 -28.30 -1.24 9.37
C GLY A 365 -29.41 -2.26 9.67
N VAL A 366 -29.80 -3.08 8.69
CA VAL A 366 -30.79 -4.15 8.87
C VAL A 366 -30.31 -5.20 9.87
N VAL A 367 -29.04 -5.61 9.81
CA VAL A 367 -28.47 -6.56 10.77
C VAL A 367 -28.44 -5.99 12.19
N LEU A 368 -28.07 -4.72 12.36
CA LEU A 368 -28.08 -4.05 13.67
C LEU A 368 -29.51 -4.02 14.25
N ILE A 369 -30.51 -3.65 13.44
CA ILE A 369 -31.91 -3.64 13.87
C ILE A 369 -32.39 -5.06 14.20
N SER A 370 -32.13 -6.03 13.31
CA SER A 370 -32.53 -7.42 13.50
C SER A 370 -31.93 -7.99 14.78
N LYS A 371 -30.62 -7.77 15.03
CA LYS A 371 -29.93 -8.24 16.23
C LYS A 371 -30.36 -7.52 17.52
N ALA A 372 -30.74 -6.25 17.43
CA ALA A 372 -31.29 -5.51 18.56
C ALA A 372 -32.68 -6.02 18.97
N VAL A 373 -33.50 -6.45 18.00
CA VAL A 373 -34.85 -7.01 18.24
C VAL A 373 -34.79 -8.49 18.62
N SER A 374 -33.85 -9.25 18.05
CA SER A 374 -33.72 -10.71 18.24
C SER A 374 -32.67 -11.09 19.27
N GLN A 375 -32.46 -10.28 20.32
CA GLN A 375 -31.68 -10.73 21.48
C GLN A 375 -32.40 -11.91 22.15
N ILE A 376 -32.14 -13.12 21.64
CA ILE A 376 -32.34 -14.35 22.39
C ILE A 376 -31.28 -14.29 23.48
N VAL A 377 -31.75 -13.91 24.65
CA VAL A 377 -31.07 -14.01 25.93
C VAL A 377 -30.49 -15.41 26.04
N TYR A 378 -29.16 -15.50 26.11
CA TYR A 378 -28.45 -16.66 26.66
C TYR A 378 -27.43 -16.17 27.67
#